data_AF-A0AAV5TIV1-F1
#
_entry.id   AF-A0AAV5TIV1-F1
#
_cell.length_a   1.000
_cell.length_b   1.000
_cell.length_c   1.000
_cell.angle_alpha   90.00
_cell.angle_beta   90.00
_cell.angle_gamma   90.00
#
_symmetry.space_group_name_H-M   'P 1'
#
loop_
_entity.id
_entity.type
_entity.pdbx_description
1 polymer ?
#
loop_
_entity_poly.entity_id
_entity_poly.type
_entity_poly.pdbx_seq_one_letter_code
_entity_poly.pdbx_strand_id
1 'polypeptide(L)' 'MESTASPSVRLCLVCGAETSSCHYEVDVCRACTVFYRRALKKTLYPCRSNTKQCTVTQDISTCK' A
#
# COMPACT_ATOMS: atom_id res chain seq x y z
N MET A 1 23.60 -2.64 -26.27
CA MET A 1 23.20 -3.44 -25.10
C MET A 1 21.97 -2.76 -24.51
N GLU A 2 20.79 -3.03 -25.08
CA GLU A 2 19.52 -2.53 -24.54
C GLU A 2 18.88 -3.71 -23.82
N SER A 3 19.01 -3.73 -22.49
CA SER A 3 18.40 -4.77 -21.67
C SER A 3 16.89 -4.62 -21.76
N THR A 4 16.24 -5.56 -22.43
CA THR A 4 14.79 -5.76 -22.42
C THR A 4 14.36 -6.17 -21.02
N ALA A 5 14.21 -5.21 -20.11
CA ALA A 5 13.42 -5.40 -18.91
C ALA A 5 11.96 -5.38 -19.35
N SER A 6 11.34 -6.56 -19.49
CA SER A 6 9.89 -6.69 -19.33
C SER A 6 9.48 -5.79 -18.16
N PRO A 7 8.52 -4.87 -18.28
CA PRO A 7 8.03 -4.14 -17.13
C PRO A 7 7.42 -5.19 -16.19
N SER A 8 8.22 -5.66 -15.25
CA SER A 8 7.75 -6.50 -14.15
C SER A 8 6.82 -5.60 -13.38
N VAL A 9 5.53 -5.75 -13.66
CA VAL A 9 4.45 -5.06 -12.96
C VAL A 9 4.66 -5.34 -11.48
N ARG A 10 5.12 -4.33 -10.73
CA ARG A 10 5.27 -4.47 -9.29
C ARG A 10 3.92 -4.23 -8.66
N LEU A 11 3.65 -4.98 -7.61
CA LEU A 11 2.41 -4.86 -6.87
C LEU A 11 2.71 -4.24 -5.51
N CYS A 12 1.84 -3.35 -5.07
CA CYS A 12 1.88 -2.77 -3.74
C CYS A 12 1.70 -3.90 -2.71
N LEU A 13 2.69 -4.11 -1.85
CA LEU A 13 2.63 -5.14 -0.80
C LEU A 13 1.57 -4.87 0.28
N VAL A 14 0.93 -3.69 0.26
CA VAL A 14 -0.11 -3.30 1.22
C VAL A 14 -1.52 -3.55 0.67
N CYS A 15 -1.80 -3.14 -0.57
CA CYS A 15 -3.16 -3.18 -1.14
C CYS A 15 -3.26 -3.94 -2.47
N GLY A 16 -2.16 -4.48 -2.98
CA GLY A 16 -2.10 -5.21 -4.25
C GLY A 16 -2.17 -4.35 -5.51
N ALA A 17 -2.29 -3.02 -5.38
CA ALA A 17 -2.34 -2.10 -6.53
C ALA A 17 -1.07 -2.15 -7.37
N GLU A 18 -1.21 -2.03 -8.70
CA GLU A 18 -0.07 -1.91 -9.60
C GLU A 18 0.76 -0.66 -9.26
N THR A 19 2.08 -0.82 -9.21
CA THR A 19 3.00 0.25 -8.92
C THR A 19 4.23 0.16 -9.82
N SER A 20 4.64 1.30 -10.37
CA SER A 20 5.86 1.44 -11.15
C SER A 20 7.03 1.97 -10.31
N SER A 21 6.81 2.24 -9.02
CA SER A 21 7.74 2.97 -8.16
C SER A 21 7.90 2.31 -6.80
N CYS A 22 9.13 2.18 -6.33
CA CYS A 22 9.44 1.76 -4.97
C CYS A 22 9.50 2.97 -4.04
N HIS A 23 8.83 2.91 -2.89
CA HIS A 23 8.88 3.95 -1.87
C HIS A 23 9.43 3.35 -0.58
N TYR A 24 10.41 4.02 0.03
CA TYR A 24 11.07 3.52 1.25
C TYR A 24 11.68 2.12 1.08
N GLU A 25 12.26 1.84 -0.10
CA GLU A 25 12.87 0.54 -0.44
C GLU A 25 11.89 -0.64 -0.45
N VAL A 26 10.58 -0.37 -0.42
CA VAL A 26 9.51 -1.36 -0.46
C VAL A 26 8.57 -1.04 -1.64
N ASP A 27 8.02 -2.08 -2.27
CA ASP A 27 7.01 -1.94 -3.33
C ASP A 27 5.66 -1.50 -2.71
N VAL A 28 5.43 -0.19 -2.68
CA VAL A 28 4.25 0.44 -2.07
C VAL A 28 3.73 1.53 -2.99
N CYS A 29 2.42 1.53 -3.26
CA CYS A 29 1.82 2.57 -4.11
C CYS A 29 1.82 3.94 -3.41
N ARG A 30 1.72 5.01 -4.21
CA ARG A 30 1.69 6.41 -3.72
C ARG A 30 0.62 6.63 -2.64
N ALA A 31 -0.55 6.01 -2.76
CA ALA A 31 -1.65 6.17 -1.81
C ALA A 31 -1.29 5.60 -0.42
N CYS A 32 -0.77 4.37 -0.36
CA CYS A 32 -0.33 3.73 0.89
C CYS A 32 0.83 4.49 1.55
N THR A 33 1.78 5.00 0.75
CA THR A 33 2.88 5.86 1.22
C THR A 33 2.37 7.14 1.89
N VAL A 34 1.39 7.83 1.27
CA VAL A 34 0.77 9.03 1.84
C VAL A 34 -0.01 8.68 3.12
N PHE A 35 -0.74 7.56 3.11
CA PHE A 35 -1.47 7.07 4.28
C PHE A 35 -0.53 6.84 5.46
N TYR A 36 0.57 6.10 5.26
CA TYR A 36 1.55 5.79 6.29
C TYR A 36 2.13 7.07 6.92
N ARG A 37 2.58 8.02 6.08
CA ARG A 37 3.13 9.30 6.57
C ARG A 37 2.11 10.12 7.37
N ARG A 38 0.82 10.06 7.03
CA ARG A 38 -0.25 10.70 7.82
C ARG A 38 -0.51 9.94 9.12
N ALA A 39 -0.45 8.60 9.09
CA ALA A 39 -0.63 7.74 10.24
C ALA A 39 0.44 7.98 11.33
N LEU A 40 1.69 8.22 10.93
CA LEU A 40 2.78 8.55 11.87
C LEU A 40 2.51 9.80 12.74
N LYS A 41 1.65 10.71 12.28
CA LYS A 41 1.29 11.95 13.01
C LYS A 41 -0.01 11.81 13.81
N LYS A 42 -0.67 10.66 13.79
CA LYS A 42 -1.95 10.42 14.45
C LYS A 42 -1.81 9.41 15.59
N THR A 43 -2.78 9.43 16.50
CA THR A 43 -3.01 8.32 17.42
C THR A 43 -3.42 7.06 16.65
N LEU A 44 -3.21 5.89 17.25
CA LEU A 44 -3.56 4.60 16.65
C LEU A 44 -5.02 4.58 16.18
N TYR A 45 -5.26 4.12 14.95
CA TYR A 45 -6.61 4.00 14.41
C TYR A 45 -7.38 2.88 15.14
N PRO A 46 -8.58 3.16 15.68
CA PRO A 46 -9.44 2.11 16.20
C PRO A 46 -9.97 1.25 15.06
N CYS A 47 -9.89 -0.08 15.22
CA CYS A 47 -10.51 -1.03 14.29
C CYS A 47 -12.02 -1.07 14.55
N ARG A 48 -12.84 -0.68 13.56
CA ARG A 48 -14.30 -0.62 13.71
C ARG A 48 -14.95 -2.01 13.80
N SER A 49 -14.38 -3.01 13.11
CA SER A 49 -14.81 -4.41 13.15
C SER A 49 -14.35 -5.15 14.40
N ASN A 50 -13.42 -4.58 15.17
CA ASN A 50 -12.78 -5.20 16.34
C ASN A 50 -12.08 -6.56 16.09
N THR A 51 -11.97 -7.01 14.84
CA THR A 51 -11.29 -8.27 14.45
C THR A 51 -9.80 -8.08 14.18
N LYS A 52 -9.38 -6.84 13.87
CA LYS A 52 -8.03 -6.47 13.39
C LYS A 52 -7.57 -7.26 12.15
N GLN A 53 -8.51 -7.87 11.43
CA GLN A 53 -8.28 -8.72 10.26
C GLN A 53 -8.96 -8.13 9.00
N CYS A 54 -9.03 -6.79 8.94
CA CYS A 54 -9.55 -6.08 7.78
C CYS A 54 -8.72 -6.43 6.54
N THR A 55 -9.37 -6.95 5.49
CA THR A 55 -8.72 -7.20 4.20
C THR A 55 -8.41 -5.86 3.53
N VAL A 56 -7.14 -5.65 3.18
CA VAL A 56 -6.68 -4.42 2.52
C VAL A 56 -6.50 -4.71 1.02
N THR A 57 -7.34 -4.09 0.21
CA THR A 57 -7.27 -4.14 -1.26
C THR A 57 -7.32 -2.73 -1.82
N GLN A 58 -6.96 -2.56 -3.10
CA GLN A 58 -7.01 -1.27 -3.78
C GLN A 58 -8.40 -0.60 -3.69
N ASP A 59 -9.47 -1.40 -3.72
CA ASP A 59 -10.85 -0.93 -3.79
C ASP A 59 -11.44 -0.53 -2.43
N ILE A 60 -10.78 -0.91 -1.32
CA ILE A 60 -11.30 -0.73 0.03
C ILE A 60 -10.44 0.30 0.79
N SER A 61 -10.99 1.50 0.96
CA SER A 61 -10.37 2.59 1.73
C SER A 61 -10.79 2.63 3.21
N THR A 62 -11.66 1.73 3.63
CA THR A 62 -12.22 1.68 4.99
C THR A 62 -12.05 0.30 5.62
N CYS A 63 -11.48 0.24 6.82
CA CYS A 63 -11.51 -0.97 7.65
C CYS A 63 -12.92 -1.13 8.25
N LYS A 64 -13.66 -2.12 7.72
CA LYS A 64 -15.03 -2.47 8.10
C LYS A 64 -15.06 -3.78 8.86
#